data_AF-A0A194AGT5-F1
#
_entry.id   AF-A0A194AGT5-F1
#
_cell.length_a   1.000
_cell.length_b   1.000
_cell.length_c   1.000
_cell.angle_alpha   90.00
_cell.angle_beta   90.00
_cell.angle_gamma   90.00
#
_symmetry.space_group_name_H-M   'P 1'
#
loop_
_entity.id
_entity.type
_entity.pdbx_description
1 polymer ?
#
loop_
_entity_poly.entity_id
_entity_poly.type
_entity_poly.pdbx_seq_one_letter_code
_entity_poly.pdbx_strand_id
1 'polypeptide(L)'
;MFLVREKSVCSVCLPDEYAPFIQSLYAGLGLVREHMKGRALSGKTDKQDFVLADSKLVRLTVKKTGTDFAGIIEKGESTFGPGGLMQVYLNLGDPGVAEAVTILRQRGYFFGGLLPCWFGSDGMIMQRVPRQPDWDALQLYGKKTRAIFEYVRSDYMDQ
;
A
#
# COMPACT_ATOMS: atom_id res chain seq x y z
N MET A 1 -7.19 14.32 22.95
CA MET A 1 -8.24 13.26 22.96
C MET A 1 -7.85 12.23 21.92
N PHE A 2 -7.56 10.99 22.33
CA PHE A 2 -7.23 9.91 21.38
C PHE A 2 -8.53 9.28 20.88
N LEU A 3 -8.72 9.24 19.57
CA LEU A 3 -9.83 8.50 18.97
C LEU A 3 -9.43 7.02 18.91
N VAL A 4 -9.98 6.20 19.80
CA VAL A 4 -9.85 4.74 19.71
C VAL A 4 -10.97 4.25 18.82
N ARG A 5 -10.65 3.72 17.64
CA ARG A 5 -11.64 3.06 16.78
C ARG A 5 -11.83 1.63 17.26
N GLU A 6 -13.08 1.21 17.41
CA GLU A 6 -13.41 -0.18 17.69
C GLU A 6 -12.93 -1.08 16.54
N LYS A 7 -12.62 -2.33 16.88
CA LYS A 7 -12.30 -3.39 15.90
C LYS A 7 -13.56 -3.84 15.17
N SER A 8 -14.28 -2.91 14.53
CA SER A 8 -15.44 -3.24 13.73
C SER A 8 -15.05 -4.12 12.55
N VAL A 9 -15.94 -5.03 12.19
CA VAL A 9 -15.81 -5.82 10.97
C VAL A 9 -15.99 -4.88 9.78
N CYS A 10 -15.11 -4.97 8.80
CA CYS A 10 -15.25 -4.30 7.53
C CYS A 10 -14.87 -5.25 6.39
N SER A 11 -15.40 -5.00 5.20
CA SER A 11 -15.10 -5.76 4.00
C SER A 11 -13.86 -5.18 3.31
N VAL A 12 -12.94 -6.06 2.92
CA VAL A 12 -11.69 -5.72 2.24
C VAL A 12 -11.49 -6.59 1.00
N CYS A 13 -11.02 -5.99 -0.08
CA CYS A 13 -10.49 -6.66 -1.26
C CYS A 13 -8.98 -6.81 -1.07
N LEU A 14 -8.50 -8.05 -0.98
CA LEU A 14 -7.07 -8.33 -0.86
C LEU A 14 -6.49 -8.62 -2.25
N PRO A 15 -5.40 -7.94 -2.65
CA PRO A 15 -4.62 -8.32 -3.82
C PRO A 15 -4.04 -9.71 -3.62
N ASP A 16 -4.12 -10.58 -4.62
CA ASP A 16 -3.75 -11.99 -4.51
C ASP A 16 -2.27 -12.16 -4.09
N GLU A 17 -1.38 -11.30 -4.59
CA GLU A 17 0.06 -11.31 -4.30
C GLU A 17 0.36 -11.05 -2.82
N TYR A 18 -0.49 -10.28 -2.14
CA TYR A 18 -0.31 -9.88 -0.75
C TYR A 18 -1.29 -10.55 0.22
N ALA A 19 -2.30 -11.26 -0.29
CA ALA A 19 -3.39 -11.80 0.52
C ALA A 19 -2.90 -12.72 1.66
N PRO A 20 -2.01 -13.71 1.44
CA PRO A 20 -1.54 -14.57 2.53
C PRO A 20 -0.80 -13.79 3.62
N PHE A 21 0.02 -12.83 3.22
CA PHE A 21 0.78 -12.02 4.16
C PHE A 21 -0.12 -11.07 4.96
N ILE A 22 -1.03 -10.37 4.30
CA ILE A 22 -2.00 -9.47 4.96
C ILE A 22 -2.90 -10.25 5.92
N GLN A 23 -3.35 -11.46 5.55
CA GLN A 23 -4.11 -12.33 6.44
C GLN A 23 -3.31 -12.71 7.70
N SER A 24 -2.01 -13.02 7.56
CA SER A 24 -1.14 -13.28 8.72
C SER A 24 -1.02 -12.06 9.65
N LEU A 25 -0.98 -10.84 9.09
CA LEU A 25 -0.95 -9.60 9.85
C LEU A 25 -2.28 -9.37 10.59
N TYR A 26 -3.42 -9.57 9.93
CA TYR A 26 -4.73 -9.49 10.57
C TYR A 26 -4.86 -10.49 11.73
N ALA A 27 -4.44 -11.74 11.54
CA ALA A 27 -4.42 -12.74 12.60
C ALA A 27 -3.53 -12.29 13.78
N GLY A 28 -2.35 -11.75 13.51
CA GLY A 28 -1.43 -11.22 14.53
C GLY A 28 -1.98 -10.02 15.31
N LEU A 29 -2.91 -9.25 14.72
CA LEU A 29 -3.59 -8.11 15.34
C LEU A 29 -4.96 -8.49 15.98
N GLY A 30 -5.41 -9.73 15.80
CA GLY A 30 -6.74 -10.17 16.19
C GLY A 30 -7.84 -9.36 15.49
N LEU A 31 -7.67 -9.12 14.19
CA LEU A 31 -8.65 -8.44 13.34
C LEU A 31 -9.38 -9.45 12.47
N VAL A 32 -10.70 -9.38 12.48
CA VAL A 32 -11.57 -10.18 11.60
C VAL A 32 -12.09 -9.25 10.51
N ARG A 33 -11.95 -9.68 9.25
CA ARG A 33 -12.37 -8.94 8.06
C ARG A 33 -13.18 -9.83 7.14
N GLU A 34 -14.16 -9.25 6.49
CA GLU A 34 -14.86 -9.90 5.39
C GLU A 34 -14.07 -9.71 4.10
N HIS A 35 -14.03 -10.72 3.26
CA HIS A 35 -13.30 -10.65 2.00
C HIS A 35 -14.28 -10.42 0.85
N MET A 36 -14.11 -9.31 0.15
CA MET A 36 -14.87 -9.02 -1.06
C MET A 36 -14.05 -9.35 -2.30
N LYS A 37 -14.74 -9.77 -3.37
CA LYS A 37 -14.12 -10.04 -4.65
C LYS A 37 -13.67 -8.74 -5.32
N GLY A 38 -12.46 -8.77 -5.90
CA GLY A 38 -11.98 -7.69 -6.75
C GLY A 38 -12.85 -7.49 -7.99
N ARG A 39 -12.82 -6.27 -8.54
CA ARG A 39 -13.46 -5.90 -9.81
C ARG A 39 -12.46 -5.12 -10.65
N ALA A 40 -12.73 -5.05 -11.95
CA ALA A 40 -11.95 -4.20 -12.82
C ALA A 40 -12.04 -2.73 -12.41
N LEU A 41 -10.99 -1.97 -12.70
CA LEU A 41 -10.98 -0.52 -12.54
C LEU A 41 -12.19 0.12 -13.24
N SER A 42 -12.85 1.06 -12.59
CA SER A 42 -14.04 1.71 -13.14
C SER A 42 -14.16 3.16 -12.71
N GLY A 43 -14.69 3.99 -13.61
CA GLY A 43 -14.85 5.42 -13.34
C GLY A 43 -13.52 6.15 -13.19
N LYS A 44 -13.52 7.20 -12.37
CA LYS A 44 -12.39 8.11 -12.14
C LYS A 44 -11.74 7.84 -10.79
N THR A 45 -10.41 7.94 -10.75
CA THR A 45 -9.65 7.79 -9.51
C THR A 45 -9.95 8.96 -8.58
N ASP A 46 -10.39 8.66 -7.35
CA ASP A 46 -10.52 9.63 -6.27
C ASP A 46 -9.27 9.54 -5.38
N LYS A 47 -8.53 10.65 -5.30
CA LYS A 47 -7.28 10.71 -4.55
C LYS A 47 -7.08 12.07 -3.87
N GLN A 48 -6.21 12.05 -2.87
CA GLN A 48 -5.63 13.24 -2.28
C GLN A 48 -4.11 13.21 -2.43
N ASP A 49 -3.55 14.34 -2.84
CA ASP A 49 -2.11 14.50 -3.05
C ASP A 49 -1.46 15.15 -1.83
N PHE A 50 -0.27 14.67 -1.50
CA PHE A 50 0.62 15.30 -0.53
C PHE A 50 2.04 15.27 -1.08
N VAL A 51 2.68 16.44 -1.13
CA VAL A 51 4.03 16.60 -1.67
C VAL A 51 4.90 17.26 -0.60
N LEU A 52 6.04 16.65 -0.30
CA LEU A 52 7.05 17.22 0.58
C LEU A 52 8.36 17.39 -0.20
N ALA A 53 8.54 18.58 -0.76
CA ALA A 53 9.58 18.90 -1.72
C ALA A 53 11.00 18.65 -1.18
N ASP A 54 11.26 19.04 0.07
CA ASP A 54 12.59 18.89 0.70
C ASP A 54 13.04 17.44 0.78
N SER A 55 12.10 16.51 0.95
CA SER A 55 12.34 15.07 0.98
C SER A 55 12.14 14.38 -0.38
N LYS A 56 11.73 15.12 -1.41
CA LYS A 56 11.30 14.59 -2.72
C LYS A 56 10.25 13.48 -2.60
N LEU A 57 9.33 13.63 -1.63
CA LEU A 57 8.25 12.67 -1.39
C LEU A 57 6.97 13.13 -2.12
N VAL A 58 6.39 12.21 -2.89
CA VAL A 58 5.02 12.26 -3.34
C VAL A 58 4.22 11.18 -2.62
N ARG A 59 3.13 11.55 -1.98
CA ARG A 59 2.14 10.62 -1.42
C ARG A 59 0.79 10.82 -2.09
N LEU A 60 0.26 9.73 -2.62
CA LEU A 60 -1.11 9.67 -3.14
C LEU A 60 -1.96 8.85 -2.17
N THR A 61 -2.98 9.46 -1.59
CA THR A 61 -3.99 8.75 -0.79
C THR A 61 -5.20 8.47 -1.67
N VAL A 62 -5.33 7.24 -2.15
CA VAL A 62 -6.30 6.82 -3.17
C VAL A 62 -7.49 6.18 -2.48
N LYS A 63 -8.64 6.87 -2.53
CA LYS A 63 -9.90 6.43 -1.93
C LYS A 63 -10.67 5.48 -2.85
N LYS A 64 -10.60 5.71 -4.17
CA LYS A 64 -11.17 4.87 -5.22
C LYS A 64 -10.23 4.81 -6.41
N THR A 65 -10.06 3.63 -6.97
CA THR A 65 -9.23 3.39 -8.15
C THR A 65 -10.09 3.44 -9.41
N GLY A 66 -9.69 4.26 -10.38
CA GLY A 66 -10.39 4.44 -11.65
C GLY A 66 -9.55 4.01 -12.84
N THR A 67 -10.14 4.03 -14.04
CA THR A 67 -9.43 3.61 -15.27
C THR A 67 -8.27 4.54 -15.64
N ASP A 68 -8.22 5.73 -15.06
CA ASP A 68 -7.12 6.70 -15.22
C ASP A 68 -6.00 6.55 -14.16
N PHE A 69 -6.08 5.54 -13.31
CA PHE A 69 -5.12 5.31 -12.22
C PHE A 69 -3.67 5.24 -12.72
N ALA A 70 -3.39 4.46 -13.78
CA ALA A 70 -2.04 4.33 -14.32
C ALA A 70 -1.43 5.68 -14.74
N GLY A 71 -2.21 6.54 -15.40
CA GLY A 71 -1.76 7.88 -15.80
C GLY A 71 -1.58 8.83 -14.63
N ILE A 72 -2.32 8.64 -13.53
CA ILE A 72 -2.10 9.37 -12.28
C ILE A 72 -0.77 8.97 -11.63
N ILE A 73 -0.46 7.68 -11.62
CA ILE A 73 0.82 7.19 -11.09
C ILE A 73 1.98 7.76 -11.88
N GLU A 74 1.92 7.69 -13.21
CA GLU A 74 2.96 8.24 -14.10
C GLU A 74 3.24 9.73 -13.88
N LYS A 75 2.18 10.53 -13.70
CA LYS A 75 2.32 11.95 -13.35
C LYS A 75 3.00 12.15 -11.99
N GLY A 76 2.63 11.33 -10.99
CA GLY A 76 3.27 11.36 -9.67
C GLY A 76 4.76 11.04 -9.76
N GLU A 77 5.12 9.97 -10.47
CA GLU A 77 6.50 9.52 -10.67
C GLU A 77 7.37 10.60 -11.33
N SER A 78 6.78 11.35 -12.26
CA SER A 78 7.46 12.42 -12.99
C SER A 78 7.73 13.68 -12.13
N THR A 79 7.08 13.83 -10.97
CA THR A 79 7.18 15.05 -10.13
C THR A 79 8.61 15.37 -9.70
N PHE A 80 9.39 14.34 -9.31
CA PHE A 80 10.80 14.49 -8.93
C PHE A 80 11.73 13.61 -9.77
N GLY A 81 11.20 13.01 -10.84
CA GLY A 81 11.91 12.06 -11.69
C GLY A 81 12.49 10.87 -10.90
N PRO A 82 13.65 10.33 -11.30
CA PRO A 82 14.22 9.11 -10.70
C PRO A 82 14.69 9.29 -9.25
N GLY A 83 14.78 10.53 -8.76
CA GLY A 83 15.19 10.83 -7.38
C GLY A 83 14.04 10.93 -6.39
N GLY A 84 12.79 10.72 -6.83
CA GLY A 84 11.59 10.83 -5.99
C GLY A 84 11.28 9.56 -5.20
N LEU A 85 10.84 9.73 -3.95
CA LEU A 85 10.14 8.71 -3.19
C LEU A 85 8.65 8.82 -3.48
N MET A 86 7.99 7.73 -3.87
CA MET A 86 6.56 7.72 -4.09
C MET A 86 5.88 6.71 -3.16
N GLN A 87 4.83 7.16 -2.46
CA GLN A 87 3.98 6.34 -1.63
C GLN A 87 2.54 6.40 -2.13
N VAL A 88 1.92 5.25 -2.32
CA VAL A 88 0.52 5.13 -2.71
C VAL A 88 -0.23 4.40 -1.61
N TYR A 89 -1.11 5.12 -0.94
CA TYR A 89 -1.99 4.60 0.10
C TYR A 89 -3.27 4.16 -0.60
N LEU A 90 -3.49 2.87 -0.65
CA LEU A 90 -4.61 2.22 -1.32
C LEU A 90 -5.69 1.84 -0.31
N ASN A 91 -6.92 2.18 -0.63
CA ASN A 91 -8.08 1.75 0.14
C ASN A 91 -8.41 0.27 -0.16
N LEU A 92 -8.24 -0.63 0.82
CA LEU A 92 -8.60 -2.04 0.65
C LEU A 92 -10.12 -2.26 0.61
N GLY A 93 -10.94 -1.28 0.99
CA GLY A 93 -12.40 -1.32 0.81
C GLY A 93 -12.86 -1.01 -0.62
N ASP A 94 -11.94 -0.66 -1.53
CA ASP A 94 -12.25 -0.41 -2.93
C ASP A 94 -12.07 -1.71 -3.76
N PRO A 95 -13.10 -2.18 -4.50
CA PRO A 95 -13.00 -3.43 -5.25
C PRO A 95 -11.96 -3.40 -6.39
N GLY A 96 -11.58 -2.22 -6.89
CA GLY A 96 -10.56 -2.06 -7.93
C GLY A 96 -9.12 -2.16 -7.43
N VAL A 97 -8.91 -2.26 -6.11
CA VAL A 97 -7.58 -2.18 -5.50
C VAL A 97 -6.62 -3.28 -5.96
N ALA A 98 -7.12 -4.50 -6.23
CA ALA A 98 -6.29 -5.60 -6.69
C ALA A 98 -5.63 -5.28 -8.05
N GLU A 99 -6.38 -4.76 -9.01
CA GLU A 99 -5.84 -4.36 -10.32
C GLU A 99 -4.88 -3.16 -10.19
N ALA A 100 -5.19 -2.20 -9.31
CA ALA A 100 -4.30 -1.09 -9.02
C ALA A 100 -2.95 -1.56 -8.44
N VAL A 101 -2.95 -2.62 -7.63
CA VAL A 101 -1.74 -3.24 -7.10
C VAL A 101 -0.93 -3.90 -8.20
N THR A 102 -1.56 -4.64 -9.11
CA THR A 102 -0.87 -5.20 -10.28
C THR A 102 -0.18 -4.11 -11.10
N ILE A 103 -0.85 -2.98 -11.35
CA ILE A 103 -0.28 -1.83 -12.08
C ILE A 103 0.93 -1.24 -11.34
N LEU A 104 0.85 -1.11 -10.01
CA LEU A 104 1.95 -0.57 -9.21
C LEU A 104 3.14 -1.53 -9.18
N ARG A 105 2.92 -2.84 -9.03
CA ARG A 105 4.00 -3.84 -9.07
C ARG A 105 4.78 -3.78 -10.38
N GLN A 106 4.08 -3.74 -11.51
CA GLN A 106 4.70 -3.59 -12.84
C GLN A 106 5.55 -2.30 -12.99
N ARG A 107 5.41 -1.34 -12.08
CA ARG A 107 6.16 -0.08 -12.04
C ARG A 107 7.25 -0.05 -10.97
N GLY A 108 7.56 -1.18 -10.33
CA GLY A 108 8.61 -1.28 -9.31
C GLY A 108 8.18 -0.85 -7.91
N TYR A 109 6.87 -0.84 -7.62
CA TYR A 109 6.38 -0.58 -6.27
C TYR A 109 6.26 -1.88 -5.49
N PHE A 110 6.67 -1.83 -4.23
CA PHE A 110 6.60 -2.95 -3.31
C PHE A 110 5.79 -2.57 -2.06
N PHE A 111 5.45 -3.56 -1.24
CA PHE A 111 4.68 -3.41 -0.01
C PHE A 111 5.38 -2.48 0.98
N GLY A 112 4.65 -1.47 1.46
CA GLY A 112 5.12 -0.51 2.45
C GLY A 112 4.45 -0.64 3.82
N GLY A 113 3.28 -1.27 3.91
CA GLY A 113 2.60 -1.48 5.18
C GLY A 113 1.11 -1.74 5.08
N LEU A 114 0.55 -2.30 6.14
CA LEU A 114 -0.89 -2.46 6.36
C LEU A 114 -1.38 -1.37 7.31
N LEU A 115 -2.51 -0.74 7.00
CA LEU A 115 -3.09 0.37 7.76
C LEU A 115 -4.54 0.05 8.17
N PRO A 116 -4.76 -0.66 9.28
CA PRO A 116 -6.11 -0.93 9.76
C PRO A 116 -6.91 0.36 10.02
N CYS A 117 -8.19 0.36 9.64
CA CYS A 117 -9.16 1.44 9.85
C CYS A 117 -8.84 2.80 9.20
N TRP A 118 -7.82 2.89 8.33
CA TRP A 118 -7.33 4.14 7.75
C TRP A 118 -8.36 4.87 6.88
N PHE A 119 -9.17 4.13 6.12
CA PHE A 119 -10.18 4.67 5.20
C PHE A 119 -11.61 4.53 5.73
N GLY A 120 -11.77 4.16 7.01
CA GLY A 120 -13.01 3.57 7.54
C GLY A 120 -13.02 2.05 7.37
N SER A 121 -12.62 1.57 6.19
CA SER A 121 -12.02 0.26 5.94
C SER A 121 -10.51 0.30 6.25
N ASP A 122 -9.81 -0.79 5.94
CA ASP A 122 -8.36 -0.86 6.02
C ASP A 122 -7.68 -0.30 4.76
N GLY A 123 -6.42 0.08 4.89
CA GLY A 123 -5.57 0.54 3.80
C GLY A 123 -4.29 -0.26 3.67
N MET A 124 -3.62 -0.13 2.53
CA MET A 124 -2.30 -0.67 2.27
C MET A 124 -1.41 0.42 1.67
N ILE A 125 -0.14 0.47 2.07
CA ILE A 125 0.86 1.31 1.44
C ILE A 125 1.61 0.47 0.42
N MET A 126 1.74 0.97 -0.80
CA MET A 126 2.79 0.57 -1.72
C MET A 126 3.75 1.73 -1.92
N GLN A 127 5.03 1.43 -2.12
CA GLN A 127 6.04 2.46 -2.26
C GLN A 127 7.08 2.10 -3.32
N ARG A 128 7.63 3.15 -3.95
CA ARG A 128 8.76 3.08 -4.86
C ARG A 128 9.82 4.03 -4.35
N VAL A 129 11.01 3.50 -4.11
CA VAL A 129 12.14 4.24 -3.53
C VAL A 129 13.17 4.58 -4.62
N PRO A 130 13.85 5.74 -4.55
CA PRO A 130 14.79 6.16 -5.59
C PRO A 130 16.14 5.42 -5.52
N ARG A 131 16.41 4.72 -4.42
CA ARG A 131 17.65 3.95 -4.19
C ARG A 131 17.32 2.68 -3.44
N GLN A 132 18.13 1.64 -3.68
CA GLN A 132 18.05 0.40 -2.94
C GLN A 132 18.22 0.68 -1.43
N PRO A 133 17.31 0.17 -0.58
CA PRO A 133 17.49 0.25 0.86
C PRO A 133 18.74 -0.50 1.32
N ASP A 134 19.43 0.04 2.32
CA ASP A 134 20.46 -0.71 3.03
C ASP A 134 19.79 -1.70 3.99
N TRP A 135 19.57 -2.90 3.49
CA TRP A 135 18.87 -3.96 4.21
C TRP A 135 19.66 -4.46 5.44
N ASP A 136 20.99 -4.35 5.42
CA ASP A 136 21.86 -4.93 6.45
C ASP A 136 22.14 -3.93 7.59
N ALA A 137 21.90 -2.63 7.38
CA ALA A 137 21.99 -1.60 8.41
C ALA A 137 20.81 -1.61 9.42
N LEU A 138 19.70 -2.29 9.11
CA LEU A 138 18.48 -2.24 9.91
C LEU A 138 18.57 -3.05 11.21
N GLN A 139 18.32 -2.38 12.34
CA GLN A 139 18.30 -3.00 13.67
C GLN A 139 16.90 -3.55 13.98
N LEU A 140 16.72 -4.87 13.84
CA LEU A 140 15.43 -5.54 13.99
C LEU A 140 15.27 -6.21 15.36
N TYR A 141 14.19 -5.88 16.07
CA TYR A 141 13.86 -6.48 17.37
C TYR A 141 12.69 -7.46 17.28
N GLY A 142 12.91 -8.71 17.69
CA GLY A 142 11.88 -9.75 17.77
C GLY A 142 11.59 -10.51 16.47
N LYS A 143 11.01 -11.70 16.61
CA LYS A 143 10.73 -12.61 15.48
C LYS A 143 9.72 -12.05 14.48
N LYS A 144 8.65 -11.39 14.97
CA LYS A 144 7.60 -10.80 14.12
C LYS A 144 8.17 -9.72 13.19
N THR A 145 9.01 -8.84 13.72
CA THR A 145 9.67 -7.78 12.95
C THR A 145 10.57 -8.35 11.86
N ARG A 146 11.32 -9.43 12.17
CA ARG A 146 12.16 -10.12 11.17
C ARG A 146 11.32 -10.73 10.05
N ALA A 147 10.22 -11.40 10.36
CA ALA A 147 9.34 -11.96 9.35
C ALA A 147 8.73 -10.90 8.42
N ILE A 148 8.29 -9.76 8.98
CA ILE A 148 7.80 -8.62 8.18
C ILE A 148 8.91 -8.05 7.30
N PHE A 149 10.12 -7.89 7.87
CA PHE A 149 11.28 -7.40 7.14
C PHE A 149 11.66 -8.32 5.97
N GLU A 150 11.72 -9.64 6.20
CA GLU A 150 12.04 -10.63 5.17
C GLU A 150 11.03 -10.59 4.04
N TYR A 151 9.74 -10.46 4.37
CA TYR A 151 8.69 -10.30 3.37
C TYR A 151 8.87 -9.04 2.53
N VAL A 152 9.05 -7.88 3.17
CA VAL A 152 9.23 -6.59 2.46
C VAL A 152 10.50 -6.60 1.60
N ARG A 153 11.58 -7.20 2.10
CA ARG A 153 12.84 -7.35 1.35
C ARG A 153 12.64 -8.25 0.13
N SER A 154 11.97 -9.40 0.28
CA SER A 154 11.66 -10.30 -0.85
C SER A 154 10.81 -9.57 -1.88
N ASP A 155 9.74 -8.92 -1.42
CA ASP A 155 8.82 -8.22 -2.30
C ASP A 155 9.50 -7.09 -3.08
N TYR A 156 10.46 -6.38 -2.48
CA TYR A 156 11.27 -5.39 -3.19
C TYR A 156 12.14 -6.01 -4.30
N MET A 157 12.68 -7.23 -4.07
CA MET A 157 13.55 -7.91 -5.05
C MET A 157 12.77 -8.60 -6.18
N ASP A 158 11.49 -8.88 -5.95
CA ASP A 158 10.60 -9.56 -6.91
C ASP A 158 9.91 -8.59 -7.89
N GLN A 159 10.28 -7.30 -7.90
CA GLN A 159 9.74 -6.29 -8.83
C GLN A 159 10.56 -6.18 -10.12
#